data_AF-A0A0F9LDF6-F1
#
_entry.id   AF-A0A0F9LDF6-F1
#
_cell.length_a   1.000
_cell.length_b   1.000
_cell.length_c   1.000
_cell.angle_alpha   90.00
_cell.angle_beta   90.00
_cell.angle_gamma   90.00
#
_symmetry.space_group_name_H-M   'P 1'
#
loop_
_entity.id
_entity.type
_entity.pdbx_description
1 polymer ?
#
loop_
_entity_poly.entity_id
_entity_poly.type
_entity_poly.pdbx_seq_one_letter_code
_entity_poly.pdbx_strand_id
1 'polypeptide(L)' 'MGDDLYKDFLKHYSPQFGEIAVGMKFVTERQLNEALVEQVEDDFSNKPLIGYIFLKNGWMTLKQFSNVLDISFETYV' A
#
# COMPACT_ATOMS: atom_id res chain seq x y z
N MET A 1 10.64 6.65 19.99
CA MET A 1 9.23 6.48 20.45
C MET A 1 8.34 6.91 19.29
N GLY A 2 8.22 6.06 18.28
CA GLY A 2 7.55 6.37 17.00
C GLY A 2 7.27 5.10 16.19
N ASP A 3 8.12 4.08 16.34
CA ASP A 3 7.96 2.78 15.67
C ASP A 3 6.72 1.99 16.11
N ASP A 4 6.37 2.03 17.40
CA ASP A 4 5.27 1.20 17.93
C ASP A 4 3.90 1.73 17.50
N LEU A 5 3.75 3.05 17.42
CA LEU A 5 2.53 3.69 16.91
C LEU A 5 2.36 3.39 15.42
N TYR A 6 3.46 3.43 14.66
CA TYR A 6 3.47 3.15 13.22
C TYR A 6 3.11 1.68 12.95
N LYS A 7 3.66 0.73 13.72
CA LYS A 7 3.34 -0.70 13.63
C LYS A 7 1.88 -1.02 13.94
N ASP A 8 1.30 -0.37 14.95
CA ASP A 8 -0.11 -0.58 15.28
C ASP A 8 -1.06 0.10 14.28
N PHE A 9 -0.63 1.20 13.65
CA PHE A 9 -1.37 1.81 12.55
C PHE A 9 -1.40 0.91 11.30
N LEU A 10 -0.27 0.27 10.96
CA LEU A 10 -0.15 -0.66 9.84
C LEU A 10 -1.04 -1.92 9.99
N LYS A 11 -1.35 -2.37 11.21
CA LYS A 11 -2.21 -3.55 11.43
C LYS A 11 -3.64 -3.40 10.93
N HIS A 12 -4.14 -2.17 10.79
CA HIS A 12 -5.53 -1.90 10.38
C HIS A 12 -5.69 -1.57 8.89
N TYR A 13 -4.59 -1.35 8.17
CA TYR A 13 -4.56 -0.99 6.75
C TYR A 13 -3.80 -2.07 6.01
N SER A 14 -4.48 -2.93 5.22
CA SER A 14 -3.90 -4.07 4.48
C SER A 14 -2.44 -3.85 4.02
N PRO A 15 -1.45 -4.13 4.90
CA PRO A 15 -0.10 -3.56 4.75
C PRO A 15 0.70 -4.38 3.74
N GLN A 16 0.26 -5.61 3.52
CA GLN A 16 0.87 -6.59 2.63
C GLN A 16 0.99 -6.05 1.20
N PHE A 17 -0.02 -5.35 0.67
CA PHE A 17 0.07 -4.83 -0.69
C PHE A 17 1.22 -3.81 -0.84
N GLY A 18 1.31 -2.86 0.09
CA GLY A 18 2.35 -1.84 0.09
C GLY A 18 3.74 -2.41 0.28
N GLU A 19 3.89 -3.33 1.24
CA GLU A 19 5.16 -4.00 1.54
C GLU A 19 5.63 -4.89 0.38
N ILE A 20 4.73 -5.66 -0.24
CA ILE A 20 5.05 -6.46 -1.43
C ILE A 20 5.48 -5.53 -2.57
N ALA A 21 4.78 -4.43 -2.81
CA ALA A 21 5.13 -3.48 -3.87
C ALA A 21 6.52 -2.84 -3.67
N VAL A 22 6.92 -2.55 -2.43
CA VAL A 22 8.28 -2.11 -2.07
C VAL A 22 9.30 -3.24 -2.29
N GLY A 23 8.99 -4.45 -1.82
CA GLY A 23 9.85 -5.63 -2.00
C GLY A 23 10.12 -5.95 -3.47
N MET A 24 9.13 -5.72 -4.33
CA MET A 24 9.24 -5.86 -5.80
C MET A 24 9.89 -4.66 -6.50
N LYS A 25 10.26 -3.60 -5.75
CA LYS A 25 10.82 -2.34 -6.26
C LYS A 25 9.92 -1.62 -7.27
N PHE A 26 8.61 -1.84 -7.19
CA PHE A 26 7.63 -1.11 -8.01
C PHE A 26 7.40 0.29 -7.46
N VAL A 27 7.43 0.42 -6.14
CA VAL A 27 7.40 1.70 -5.44
C VAL A 27 8.55 1.77 -4.43
N THR A 28 8.91 2.98 -4.03
CA THR A 28 9.89 3.23 -2.97
C THR A 28 9.21 3.27 -1.60
N GLU A 29 9.97 3.07 -0.52
CA GLU A 29 9.46 3.28 0.85
C GLU A 29 8.90 4.68 1.06
N ARG A 30 9.50 5.69 0.42
CA ARG A 30 9.00 7.07 0.46
C ARG A 30 7.60 7.18 -0.17
N GLN A 31 7.40 6.59 -1.35
CA GLN A 31 6.10 6.58 -2.02
C GLN A 31 5.05 5.78 -1.24
N LEU A 32 5.47 4.68 -0.60
CA LEU A 32 4.58 3.93 0.29
C LEU A 32 4.12 4.81 1.46
N ASN A 33 5.03 5.54 2.11
CA ASN A 33 4.70 6.47 3.18
C ASN A 33 3.78 7.60 2.71
N GLU A 34 4.06 8.21 1.56
CA GLU A 34 3.22 9.26 0.97
C GLU A 34 1.80 8.74 0.69
N ALA A 35 1.66 7.52 0.15
CA ALA A 35 0.35 6.91 -0.07
C ALA A 35 -0.40 6.56 1.22
N LEU A 36 0.30 6.12 2.27
CA LEU A 36 -0.30 5.86 3.59
C LEU A 36 -0.85 7.15 4.21
N VAL A 37 -0.15 8.27 4.05
CA VAL A 37 -0.64 9.58 4.49
C VAL A 37 -1.88 9.98 3.68
N GLU A 38 -1.83 9.91 2.35
CA GLU A 38 -2.98 10.23 1.47
C GLU A 38 -4.20 9.34 1.82
N GLN A 39 -3.99 8.07 2.11
CA GLN A 39 -5.04 7.12 2.48
C GLN A 39 -5.75 7.47 3.80
N VAL A 40 -5.04 8.11 4.73
CA VAL A 40 -5.55 8.50 6.05
C VAL A 40 -6.24 9.85 6.01
N GLU A 41 -5.74 10.77 5.20
CA GLU A 41 -6.29 12.11 5.03
C GLU A 41 -7.57 12.11 4.18
N ASP A 42 -7.79 11.10 3.34
CA ASP A 42 -9.01 10.96 2.55
C ASP A 42 -10.18 10.50 3.44
N ASP A 43 -10.90 11.49 3.99
CA ASP A 43 -12.06 11.36 4.91
C ASP A 43 -13.33 10.79 4.24
N PHE A 44 -13.21 10.29 2.99
CA PHE A 44 -14.32 9.65 2.31
C PHE A 44 -14.61 8.30 2.95
N SER A 45 -15.89 8.04 3.14
CA SER A 45 -16.53 6.85 3.72
C SER A 45 -16.11 5.49 3.15
N ASN A 46 -15.17 5.46 2.20
CA ASN A 46 -14.41 4.31 1.72
C ASN A 46 -12.96 4.74 1.53
N LYS A 47 -12.09 4.46 2.51
CA LYS A 47 -10.65 4.72 2.43
C LYS A 47 -10.10 4.07 1.15
N PRO A 48 -9.50 4.83 0.22
CA PRO A 48 -9.01 4.27 -1.04
C PRO A 48 -7.99 3.17 -0.77
N LEU A 49 -8.03 2.07 -1.53
CA LEU A 49 -7.02 1.02 -1.42
C LEU A 49 -5.66 1.59 -1.81
N ILE A 50 -4.60 1.27 -1.06
CA ILE A 50 -3.27 1.86 -1.28
C ILE A 50 -2.74 1.62 -2.71
N GLY A 51 -3.06 0.48 -3.30
CA GLY A 51 -2.69 0.19 -4.68
C GLY A 51 -3.40 1.10 -5.70
N TYR A 52 -4.60 1.62 -5.40
CA TYR A 52 -5.26 2.62 -6.24
C TYR A 52 -4.52 3.96 -6.20
N ILE A 53 -4.03 4.37 -5.02
CA ILE A 53 -3.23 5.58 -4.86
C ILE A 53 -1.94 5.48 -5.70
N PHE A 54 -1.30 4.31 -5.73
CA PHE A 54 -0.12 4.07 -6.58
C PHE A 54 -0.41 4.19 -8.08
N LEU A 55 -1.57 3.69 -8.54
CA LEU A 55 -2.00 3.82 -9.93
C LEU A 55 -2.32 5.28 -10.28
N LYS A 56 -3.09 5.97 -9.44
CA LYS A 56 -3.47 7.38 -9.60
C LYS A 56 -2.24 8.29 -9.73
N ASN A 57 -1.23 8.06 -8.91
CA ASN A 57 0.03 8.82 -8.93
C ASN A 57 1.02 8.35 -10.02
N GLY A 58 0.67 7.33 -10.81
CA GLY A 58 1.54 6.79 -11.86
C GLY A 58 2.80 6.10 -11.34
N TRP A 59 2.85 5.76 -10.05
CA TRP A 59 3.97 5.04 -9.43
C TRP A 59 3.95 3.55 -9.74
N MET A 60 2.78 3.04 -10.12
CA MET A 60 2.63 1.68 -10.62
C MET A 60 1.87 1.66 -11.93
N THR A 61 2.21 0.67 -12.76
CA THR A 61 1.40 0.25 -13.90
C THR A 61 0.31 -0.74 -13.46
N LEU A 62 -0.74 -0.88 -14.27
CA LEU A 62 -1.78 -1.91 -14.05
C LEU A 62 -1.19 -3.33 -13.99
N LYS A 63 -0.14 -3.60 -14.78
CA LYS A 63 0.55 -4.90 -14.76
C LYS A 63 1.24 -5.15 -13.42
N GLN A 64 1.98 -4.16 -12.91
CA GLN A 64 2.63 -4.27 -11.61
C GLN A 64 1.61 -4.43 -10.48
N PHE A 65 0.48 -3.72 -10.57
CA PHE A 65 -0.62 -3.84 -9.61
C PHE A 65 -1.20 -5.26 -9.60
N SER A 66 -1.46 -5.85 -10.78
CA SER A 66 -1.91 -7.24 -10.90
C SER A 66 -0.93 -8.21 -10.28
N ASN A 67 0.37 -8.06 -10.56
CA ASN A 67 1.40 -8.95 -10.00
C ASN A 67 1.43 -8.92 -8.46
N VAL A 68 1.23 -7.74 -7.86
CA VAL A 68 1.18 -7.62 -6.39
C VAL A 68 -0.10 -8.25 -5.83
N LEU A 69 -1.24 -8.11 -6.53
CA LEU A 69 -2.47 -8.79 -6.14
C LEU A 69 -2.29 -10.31 -6.15
N ASP A 70 -1.72 -10.87 -7.22
CA ASP A 70 -1.54 -12.32 -7.36
C ASP A 70 -0.76 -12.89 -6.16
N ILE A 71 0.33 -12.24 -5.76
CA ILE A 71 1.14 -12.63 -4.59
C ILE A 71 0.34 -12.49 -3.28
N SER A 72 -0.40 -11.38 -3.14
CA SER A 72 -1.20 -11.15 -1.93
C SER A 72 -2.30 -12.21 -1.74
N PHE A 73 -2.84 -12.79 -2.82
CA PHE A 73 -3.84 -13.85 -2.76
C PHE A 73 -3.22 -15.25 -2.59
N GLU A 74 -2.04 -15.52 -3.13
CA GLU A 74 -1.32 -16.79 -2.94
C GLU A 74 -0.93 -17.05 -1.48
N THR A 75 -0.81 -16.00 -0.66
CA THR A 75 -0.45 -16.11 0.76
C THR A 75 -1.61 -16.61 1.65
N TYR A 76 -2.84 -16.71 1.11
CA TYR A 76 -4.04 -17.14 1.85
C TYR A 76 -4.52 -18.57 1.51
N VAL A 77 -3.71 -19.38 0.82
CA VAL A 77 -4.04 -20.77 0.43
C VAL A 77 -3.19 -21.78 1.21
#